data_AF-A0A3S3UYA6-F1
#
_entry.id   AF-A0A3S3UYA6-F1
#
_cell.length_a   1.000
_cell.length_b   1.000
_cell.length_c   1.000
_cell.angle_alpha   90.00
_cell.angle_beta   90.00
_cell.angle_gamma   90.00
#
_symmetry.space_group_name_H-M   'P 1'
#
loop_
_entity.id
_entity.type
_entity.pdbx_description
1 polymer ?
#
loop_
_entity_poly.entity_id
_entity_poly.type
_entity_poly.pdbx_seq_one_letter_code
_entity_poly.pdbx_strand_id
1 'polypeptide(L)'
;YVAKELDKLGYDIWSDILRAADWGVPQRRPRFVLIAALKGTLPGIDPLQRMRVGRKAFLKARGLGPGFTSAEAAISDLAEGDREPDLDSEWGHLGFKALKRASETSSPYQKLMRAGSSGQPQDMRLPRHGVTSIRRMQDILDNCERGVCLRMEDRQRLGIKKRSTTALDPEAPAPTVSTLPDDFVHYSRPRSMTVREHARLQSFPDWFSFHGPYTSGGSRRKDACPRFTQVGNAVPPLLAEALGEMLCGLLRIQKNDELAQFAEGIDVSSKHAPNFGEISDTNFVASL
;
A
#
# COMPACT_ATOMS: atom_id res chain seq x y z
N TYR A 1 -15.33 4.63 -23.12
CA TYR A 1 -14.55 4.33 -24.34
C TYR A 1 -13.97 2.93 -24.29
N VAL A 2 -12.98 2.64 -23.41
CA VAL A 2 -12.32 1.32 -23.30
C VAL A 2 -13.31 0.16 -23.26
N ALA A 3 -14.34 0.23 -22.40
CA ALA A 3 -15.34 -0.83 -22.30
C ALA A 3 -16.09 -1.10 -23.61
N LYS A 4 -16.41 -0.04 -24.38
CA LYS A 4 -17.08 -0.17 -25.67
C LYS A 4 -16.19 -0.83 -26.72
N GLU A 5 -14.90 -0.54 -26.72
CA GLU A 5 -13.97 -1.17 -27.67
C GLU A 5 -13.73 -2.65 -27.33
N LEU A 6 -13.62 -2.99 -26.05
CA LEU A 6 -13.51 -4.38 -25.61
C LEU A 6 -14.77 -5.20 -25.93
N ASP A 7 -15.96 -4.61 -25.75
CA ASP A 7 -17.23 -5.27 -26.09
C ASP A 7 -17.33 -5.60 -27.60
N LYS A 8 -16.92 -4.67 -28.47
CA LYS A 8 -16.82 -4.90 -29.93
C LYS A 8 -15.82 -5.99 -30.28
N LEU A 9 -14.74 -6.11 -29.50
CA LEU A 9 -13.74 -7.18 -29.64
C LEU A 9 -14.21 -8.52 -29.06
N GLY A 10 -15.45 -8.60 -28.56
CA GLY A 10 -16.04 -9.85 -28.07
C GLY A 10 -15.66 -10.18 -26.63
N TYR A 11 -15.43 -9.19 -25.77
CA TYR A 11 -15.17 -9.39 -24.35
C TYR A 11 -16.39 -9.06 -23.48
N ASP A 12 -16.61 -9.87 -22.45
CA ASP A 12 -17.35 -9.50 -21.25
C ASP A 12 -16.43 -8.72 -20.30
N ILE A 13 -16.99 -7.74 -19.59
CA ILE A 13 -16.20 -6.74 -18.86
C ILE A 13 -16.79 -6.52 -17.47
N TRP A 14 -15.91 -6.51 -16.47
CA TRP A 14 -16.22 -6.17 -15.09
C TRP A 14 -15.25 -5.09 -14.61
N SER A 15 -15.75 -4.08 -13.91
CA SER A 15 -14.89 -3.03 -13.38
C SER A 15 -15.39 -2.48 -12.06
N ASP A 16 -14.46 -2.14 -11.18
CA ASP A 16 -14.76 -1.62 -9.85
C ASP A 16 -13.55 -0.85 -9.27
N ILE A 17 -13.76 -0.11 -8.18
CA ILE A 17 -12.72 0.52 -7.39
C ILE A 17 -12.40 -0.36 -6.18
N LEU A 18 -11.22 -0.97 -6.19
CA LEU A 18 -10.70 -1.75 -5.07
C LEU A 18 -9.87 -0.86 -4.14
N ARG A 19 -10.14 -0.92 -2.84
CA ARG A 19 -9.32 -0.25 -1.82
C ARG A 19 -8.23 -1.22 -1.37
N ALA A 20 -6.96 -0.84 -1.52
CA ALA A 20 -5.84 -1.70 -1.12
C ALA A 20 -5.90 -2.10 0.38
N ALA A 21 -6.41 -1.21 1.24
CA ALA A 21 -6.59 -1.47 2.67
C ALA A 21 -7.47 -2.69 2.97
N ASP A 22 -8.46 -2.99 2.12
CA ASP A 22 -9.33 -4.16 2.28
C ASP A 22 -8.57 -5.48 2.11
N TRP A 23 -7.37 -5.43 1.53
CA TRP A 23 -6.51 -6.58 1.22
C TRP A 23 -5.27 -6.64 2.10
N GLY A 24 -5.32 -5.97 3.27
CA GLY A 24 -4.25 -6.01 4.28
C GLY A 24 -3.11 -5.02 4.04
N VAL A 25 -3.17 -4.23 2.95
CA VAL A 25 -2.18 -3.19 2.66
C VAL A 25 -2.36 -2.02 3.65
N PRO A 26 -1.31 -1.52 4.31
CA PRO A 26 -1.41 -0.44 5.30
C PRO A 26 -1.56 0.95 4.66
N GLN A 27 -2.48 1.06 3.70
CA GLN A 27 -2.61 2.23 2.85
C GLN A 27 -4.00 2.44 2.26
N ARG A 28 -4.50 3.67 2.37
CA ARG A 28 -5.69 4.16 1.67
C ARG A 28 -5.36 4.48 0.21
N ARG A 29 -5.34 3.44 -0.63
CA ARG A 29 -5.09 3.55 -2.09
C ARG A 29 -6.21 2.88 -2.89
N PRO A 30 -7.20 3.66 -3.36
CA PRO A 30 -8.19 3.16 -4.30
C PRO A 30 -7.52 2.89 -5.66
N ARG A 31 -7.91 1.78 -6.29
CA ARG A 31 -7.50 1.38 -7.63
C ARG A 31 -8.71 1.01 -8.45
N PHE A 32 -8.89 1.71 -9.56
CA PHE A 32 -9.79 1.24 -10.60
C PHE A 32 -9.19 -0.01 -11.24
N VAL A 33 -9.96 -1.09 -11.23
CA VAL A 33 -9.63 -2.38 -11.84
C VAL A 33 -10.67 -2.68 -12.90
N LEU A 34 -10.20 -3.11 -14.07
CA LEU A 34 -11.03 -3.61 -15.15
C LEU A 34 -10.53 -5.00 -15.52
N ILE A 35 -11.44 -5.97 -15.52
CA ILE A 35 -11.22 -7.34 -15.95
C ILE A 35 -12.04 -7.54 -17.22
N ALA A 36 -11.41 -8.12 -18.23
CA ALA A 36 -12.06 -8.49 -19.46
C ALA A 36 -11.76 -9.96 -19.78
N ALA A 37 -12.77 -10.72 -20.15
CA ALA A 37 -12.64 -12.10 -20.61
C ALA A 37 -13.44 -12.26 -21.91
N LEU A 38 -13.04 -13.18 -22.80
CA LEU A 38 -13.80 -13.41 -24.04
C LEU A 38 -15.24 -13.82 -23.70
N LYS A 39 -16.21 -13.43 -24.52
CA LYS A 39 -17.62 -13.70 -24.26
C LYS A 39 -17.87 -15.21 -24.07
N GLY A 40 -18.62 -15.55 -23.02
CA GLY A 40 -18.93 -16.93 -22.66
C GLY A 40 -17.83 -17.69 -21.90
N THR A 41 -16.68 -17.05 -21.66
CA THR A 41 -15.54 -17.64 -20.93
C THR A 41 -15.81 -17.80 -19.43
N LEU A 42 -16.71 -16.97 -18.87
CA LEU A 42 -17.05 -16.92 -17.44
C LEU A 42 -18.58 -16.89 -17.24
N PRO A 43 -19.32 -17.95 -17.64
CA PRO A 43 -20.78 -17.92 -17.59
C PRO A 43 -21.28 -17.82 -16.15
N GLY A 44 -21.99 -16.73 -15.83
CA GLY A 44 -22.57 -16.50 -14.51
C GLY A 44 -21.57 -16.18 -13.40
N ILE A 45 -20.30 -15.96 -13.72
CA ILE A 45 -19.25 -15.66 -12.73
C ILE A 45 -18.87 -14.19 -12.82
N ASP A 46 -19.04 -13.46 -11.72
CA ASP A 46 -18.43 -12.13 -11.54
C ASP A 46 -17.07 -12.29 -10.83
N PRO A 47 -15.95 -11.98 -11.51
CA PRO A 47 -14.61 -12.13 -10.94
C PRO A 47 -14.37 -11.21 -9.74
N LEU A 48 -14.91 -9.99 -9.76
CA LEU A 48 -14.71 -8.98 -8.70
C LEU A 48 -15.54 -9.33 -7.47
N GLN A 49 -16.77 -9.81 -7.66
CA GLN A 49 -17.59 -10.31 -6.56
C GLN A 49 -16.97 -11.55 -5.91
N ARG A 50 -16.45 -12.48 -6.72
CA ARG A 50 -15.72 -13.66 -6.22
C ARG A 50 -14.53 -13.24 -5.35
N MET A 51 -13.77 -12.25 -5.80
CA MET A 51 -12.68 -11.66 -5.03
C MET A 51 -13.21 -11.17 -3.67
N ARG A 52 -14.23 -10.30 -3.66
CA ARG A 52 -14.82 -9.72 -2.43
C ARG A 52 -15.25 -10.77 -1.41
N VAL A 53 -15.88 -11.86 -1.86
CA VAL A 53 -16.29 -12.99 -1.00
C VAL A 53 -15.07 -13.71 -0.41
N GLY A 54 -14.02 -13.92 -1.22
CA GLY A 54 -12.78 -14.57 -0.80
C GLY A 54 -11.89 -13.74 0.13
N ARG A 55 -12.15 -12.44 0.30
CA ARG A 55 -11.31 -11.51 1.07
C ARG A 55 -10.99 -11.98 2.48
N LYS A 56 -11.98 -12.46 3.24
CA LYS A 56 -11.76 -12.93 4.62
C LYS A 56 -10.83 -14.14 4.67
N ALA A 57 -10.99 -15.07 3.73
CA ALA A 57 -10.13 -16.24 3.60
C ALA A 57 -8.70 -15.85 3.19
N PHE A 58 -8.58 -14.91 2.24
CA PHE A 58 -7.30 -14.34 1.81
C PHE A 58 -6.53 -13.76 3.01
N LEU A 59 -7.14 -12.86 3.77
CA LEU A 59 -6.52 -12.23 4.94
C LEU A 59 -6.10 -13.26 5.99
N LYS A 60 -7.01 -14.19 6.33
CA LYS A 60 -6.74 -15.26 7.31
C LYS A 60 -5.55 -16.13 6.89
N ALA A 61 -5.46 -16.51 5.61
CA ALA A 61 -4.35 -17.31 5.09
C ALA A 61 -2.98 -16.60 5.21
N ARG A 62 -2.98 -15.26 5.26
CA ARG A 62 -1.78 -14.44 5.47
C ARG A 62 -1.56 -14.05 6.94
N GLY A 63 -2.35 -14.61 7.87
CA GLY A 63 -2.29 -14.27 9.29
C GLY A 63 -2.75 -12.84 9.59
N LEU A 64 -3.50 -12.21 8.69
CA LEU A 64 -4.04 -10.87 8.85
C LEU A 64 -5.49 -10.92 9.34
N GLY A 65 -5.89 -9.87 10.08
CA GLY A 65 -7.25 -9.69 10.54
C GLY A 65 -8.16 -9.01 9.51
N PRO A 66 -9.48 -8.97 9.74
CA PRO A 66 -10.45 -8.28 8.88
C PRO A 66 -10.42 -6.75 9.01
N GLY A 67 -9.74 -6.21 10.04
CA GLY A 67 -9.50 -4.78 10.19
C GLY A 67 -8.38 -4.28 9.28
N PHE A 68 -8.14 -2.97 9.29
CA PHE A 68 -7.05 -2.38 8.55
C PHE A 68 -5.70 -2.59 9.24
N THR A 69 -4.61 -2.57 8.48
CA THR A 69 -3.25 -2.49 9.00
C THR A 69 -2.87 -1.02 9.18
N SER A 70 -2.48 -0.60 10.38
CA SER A 70 -2.05 0.78 10.64
C SER A 70 -0.63 1.04 10.12
N ALA A 71 -0.23 2.31 10.01
CA ALA A 71 1.13 2.67 9.62
C ALA A 71 2.14 2.15 10.64
N GLU A 72 1.88 2.26 11.94
CA GLU A 72 2.75 1.73 12.99
C GLU A 72 2.88 0.21 12.89
N ALA A 73 1.76 -0.51 12.75
CA ALA A 73 1.78 -1.96 12.58
C ALA A 73 2.60 -2.38 11.34
N ALA A 74 2.76 -1.50 10.35
CA ALA A 74 3.53 -1.78 9.15
C ALA A 74 5.04 -1.56 9.28
N ILE A 75 5.46 -0.54 10.05
CA ILE A 75 6.85 -0.03 10.02
C ILE A 75 7.48 0.22 11.40
N SER A 76 6.83 -0.08 12.52
CA SER A 76 7.41 0.14 13.85
C SER A 76 8.68 -0.68 14.10
N ASP A 77 8.86 -1.83 13.42
CA ASP A 77 10.10 -2.59 13.45
C ASP A 77 11.25 -1.96 12.63
N LEU A 78 10.96 -0.88 11.91
CA LEU A 78 11.91 -0.05 11.15
C LEU A 78 12.11 1.32 11.82
N ALA A 79 11.92 1.43 13.14
CA ALA A 79 12.15 2.67 13.85
C ALA A 79 13.64 2.95 14.09
N GLU A 80 13.98 4.23 14.24
CA GLU A 80 15.28 4.63 14.80
C GLU A 80 15.36 4.16 16.26
N GLY A 81 16.33 3.32 16.58
CA GLY A 81 16.61 2.91 17.95
C GLY A 81 17.38 3.96 18.75
N ASP A 82 17.79 3.60 19.97
CA ASP A 82 18.57 4.48 20.85
C ASP A 82 20.04 4.61 20.44
N ARG A 83 20.54 3.64 19.66
CA ARG A 83 21.90 3.68 19.11
C ARG A 83 21.95 4.49 17.83
N GLU A 84 23.04 5.22 17.69
CA GLU A 84 23.36 5.95 16.45
C GLU A 84 23.37 4.98 15.25
N PRO A 85 22.70 5.30 14.13
CA PRO A 85 22.64 4.39 13.00
C PRO A 85 23.98 4.28 12.26
N ASP A 86 24.28 3.09 11.75
CA ASP A 86 25.47 2.80 10.97
C ASP A 86 25.43 3.51 9.60
N LEU A 87 26.59 3.64 8.95
CA LEU A 87 26.69 4.15 7.59
C LEU A 87 25.96 3.23 6.61
N ASP A 88 25.26 3.83 5.64
CA ASP A 88 24.57 3.10 4.59
C ASP A 88 25.57 2.33 3.71
N SER A 89 25.24 1.09 3.34
CA SER A 89 26.16 0.22 2.60
C SER A 89 26.52 0.72 1.21
N GLU A 90 25.65 1.51 0.57
CA GLU A 90 25.84 2.00 -0.79
C GLU A 90 26.23 3.48 -0.80
N TRP A 91 25.65 4.28 0.09
CA TRP A 91 25.79 5.74 0.14
C TRP A 91 26.55 6.25 1.37
N GLY A 92 27.12 5.36 2.19
CA GLY A 92 27.86 5.70 3.40
C GLY A 92 29.09 6.56 3.13
N HIS A 93 29.72 6.42 1.96
CA HIS A 93 30.84 7.27 1.53
C HIS A 93 30.46 8.76 1.37
N LEU A 94 29.16 9.07 1.22
CA LEU A 94 28.62 10.44 1.25
C LEU A 94 28.05 10.82 2.62
N GLY A 95 28.31 10.02 3.65
CA GLY A 95 27.82 10.23 5.03
C GLY A 95 26.35 9.93 5.23
N PHE A 96 25.70 9.16 4.35
CA PHE A 96 24.35 8.66 4.61
C PHE A 96 24.38 7.51 5.63
N LYS A 97 23.35 7.45 6.45
CA LYS A 97 23.15 6.40 7.45
C LYS A 97 21.97 5.53 7.08
N ALA A 98 21.88 4.33 7.64
CA ALA A 98 20.78 3.41 7.40
C ALA A 98 20.14 2.92 8.71
N LEU A 99 18.83 2.73 8.67
CA LEU A 99 18.08 2.07 9.74
C LEU A 99 18.50 0.60 9.85
N LYS A 100 18.29 0.04 11.04
CA LYS A 100 18.42 -1.39 11.29
C LYS A 100 17.06 -1.92 11.75
N ARG A 101 16.50 -2.86 11.00
CA ARG A 101 15.25 -3.55 11.36
C ARG A 101 15.45 -4.28 12.69
N ALA A 102 14.50 -4.11 13.60
CA ALA A 102 14.49 -4.79 14.90
C ALA A 102 14.53 -6.32 14.73
N SER A 103 15.14 -7.01 15.70
CA SER A 103 15.22 -8.48 15.71
C SER A 103 13.81 -9.10 15.75
N GLU A 104 12.94 -8.53 16.57
CA GLU A 104 11.58 -9.01 16.78
C GLU A 104 10.55 -8.30 15.90
N THR A 105 9.39 -8.92 15.75
CA THR A 105 8.21 -8.34 15.08
C THR A 105 7.16 -7.99 16.10
N SER A 106 6.54 -6.82 15.95
CA SER A 106 5.46 -6.32 16.80
C SER A 106 4.07 -6.53 16.18
N SER A 107 3.96 -6.96 14.92
CA SER A 107 2.66 -7.19 14.28
C SER A 107 2.63 -8.41 13.35
N PRO A 108 1.43 -8.99 13.08
CA PRO A 108 1.25 -10.03 12.06
C PRO A 108 1.69 -9.58 10.66
N TYR A 109 1.47 -8.31 10.33
CA TYR A 109 1.90 -7.74 9.06
C TYR A 109 3.41 -7.73 8.90
N GLN A 110 4.15 -7.37 9.95
CA GLN A 110 5.62 -7.40 9.93
C GLN A 110 6.12 -8.84 9.75
N LYS A 111 5.50 -9.82 10.41
CA LYS A 111 5.81 -11.26 10.20
C LYS A 111 5.61 -11.64 8.74
N LEU A 112 4.50 -11.24 8.13
CA LEU A 112 4.19 -11.51 6.73
C LEU A 112 5.22 -10.88 5.79
N MET A 113 5.55 -9.60 5.96
CA MET A 113 6.52 -8.91 5.10
C MET A 113 7.95 -9.45 5.26
N ARG A 114 8.28 -10.03 6.41
CA ARG A 114 9.58 -10.67 6.66
C ARG A 114 9.66 -12.11 6.18
N ALA A 115 8.54 -12.73 5.77
CA ALA A 115 8.54 -14.10 5.27
C ALA A 115 9.48 -14.24 4.07
N GLY A 116 10.42 -15.19 4.14
CA GLY A 116 11.45 -15.41 3.11
C GLY A 116 12.61 -14.39 3.11
N SER A 117 12.64 -13.42 4.03
CA SER A 117 13.76 -12.48 4.18
C SER A 117 14.83 -13.06 5.09
N SER A 118 16.06 -13.14 4.58
CA SER A 118 17.25 -13.42 5.40
C SER A 118 17.96 -12.10 5.75
N GLY A 119 18.34 -11.93 7.01
CA GLY A 119 19.15 -10.78 7.44
C GLY A 119 18.42 -9.42 7.44
N GLN A 120 19.12 -8.34 7.11
CA GLN A 120 18.57 -6.99 7.06
C GLN A 120 18.05 -6.67 5.65
N PRO A 121 16.88 -6.00 5.52
CA PRO A 121 16.39 -5.60 4.21
C PRO A 121 17.25 -4.48 3.62
N GLN A 122 17.27 -4.40 2.30
CA GLN A 122 17.85 -3.25 1.60
C GLN A 122 16.92 -2.02 1.72
N ASP A 123 17.40 -0.87 1.22
CA ASP A 123 16.62 0.36 1.06
C ASP A 123 16.29 1.08 2.38
N MET A 124 17.13 0.90 3.40
CA MET A 124 16.99 1.42 4.76
C MET A 124 17.61 2.81 4.99
N ARG A 125 18.16 3.45 3.95
CA ARG A 125 18.85 4.73 4.05
C ARG A 125 17.97 5.85 4.62
N LEU A 126 18.46 6.51 5.66
CA LEU A 126 17.85 7.69 6.25
C LEU A 126 18.08 8.94 5.38
N PRO A 127 17.10 9.85 5.30
CA PRO A 127 17.31 11.14 4.66
C PRO A 127 18.22 12.06 5.50
N ARG A 128 18.93 12.97 4.83
CA ARG A 128 19.78 13.99 5.48
C ARG A 128 19.12 15.37 5.36
N HIS A 129 18.25 15.68 6.31
CA HIS A 129 17.53 16.95 6.33
C HIS A 129 18.38 18.09 6.89
N GLY A 130 18.20 19.30 6.35
CA GLY A 130 18.76 20.50 6.94
C GLY A 130 18.01 20.88 8.23
N VAL A 131 18.65 21.65 9.11
CA VAL A 131 18.11 22.05 10.42
C VAL A 131 16.74 22.73 10.30
N THR A 132 16.55 23.59 9.30
CA THR A 132 15.25 24.24 9.04
C THR A 132 14.15 23.26 8.67
N SER A 133 14.47 22.24 7.86
CA SER A 133 13.51 21.21 7.48
C SER A 133 13.13 20.32 8.68
N ILE A 134 14.09 19.98 9.53
CA ILE A 134 13.86 19.21 10.76
C ILE A 134 12.93 20.00 11.69
N ARG A 135 13.23 21.27 11.96
CA ARG A 135 12.38 22.15 12.80
C ARG A 135 10.95 22.24 12.26
N ARG A 136 10.80 22.37 10.95
CA ARG A 136 9.48 22.41 10.31
C ARG A 136 8.73 21.09 10.44
N MET A 137 9.40 19.95 10.24
CA MET A 137 8.77 18.64 10.43
C MET A 137 8.42 18.37 11.89
N GLN A 138 9.21 18.89 12.83
CA GLN A 138 8.87 18.83 14.25
C GLN A 138 7.61 19.64 14.55
N ASP A 139 7.51 20.88 14.06
CA ASP A 139 6.30 21.71 14.19
C ASP A 139 5.06 21.02 13.58
N ILE A 140 5.22 20.35 12.43
CA ILE A 140 4.16 19.52 11.84
C ILE A 140 3.70 18.42 12.81
N LEU A 141 4.63 17.70 13.44
CA LEU A 141 4.30 16.59 14.34
C LEU A 141 3.64 17.03 15.64
N ASP A 142 3.98 18.23 16.11
CA ASP A 142 3.50 18.79 17.36
C ASP A 142 2.16 19.51 17.21
N ASN A 143 1.94 20.18 16.06
CA ASN A 143 0.84 21.15 15.92
C ASN A 143 -0.14 20.84 14.77
N CYS A 144 0.14 19.88 13.89
CA CYS A 144 -0.73 19.58 12.75
C CYS A 144 -1.47 18.24 12.91
N GLU A 145 -2.62 18.16 12.26
CA GLU A 145 -3.43 16.94 12.21
C GLU A 145 -2.68 15.81 11.47
N ARG A 146 -2.71 14.60 12.04
CA ARG A 146 -2.03 13.42 11.48
C ARG A 146 -2.93 12.67 10.50
N GLY A 147 -2.32 11.96 9.56
CA GLY A 147 -3.02 11.11 8.60
C GLY A 147 -3.76 11.87 7.48
N VAL A 148 -3.70 13.20 7.45
CA VAL A 148 -4.31 14.06 6.44
C VAL A 148 -3.31 15.08 5.87
N CYS A 149 -3.54 15.52 4.62
CA CYS A 149 -2.71 16.55 4.00
C CYS A 149 -2.79 17.86 4.80
N LEU A 150 -1.65 18.54 4.94
CA LEU A 150 -1.60 19.84 5.62
C LEU A 150 -2.61 20.83 5.05
N ARG A 151 -3.31 21.51 5.96
CA ARG A 151 -4.28 22.57 5.64
C ARG A 151 -3.57 23.76 5.01
N MET A 152 -4.33 24.57 4.28
CA MET A 152 -3.78 25.76 3.60
C MET A 152 -3.07 26.70 4.58
N GLU A 153 -3.65 26.91 5.76
CA GLU A 153 -3.13 27.78 6.82
C GLU A 153 -1.80 27.27 7.38
N ASP A 154 -1.70 25.98 7.72
CA ASP A 154 -0.45 25.37 8.18
C ASP A 154 0.65 25.45 7.13
N ARG A 155 0.31 25.21 5.86
CA ARG A 155 1.29 25.36 4.78
C ARG A 155 1.80 26.78 4.65
N GLN A 156 0.93 27.78 4.76
CA GLN A 156 1.33 29.19 4.71
C GLN A 156 2.22 29.55 5.92
N ARG A 157 1.79 29.19 7.13
CA ARG A 157 2.54 29.39 8.38
C ARG A 157 3.95 28.78 8.33
N LEU A 158 4.07 27.57 7.81
CA LEU A 158 5.33 26.82 7.71
C LEU A 158 6.18 27.18 6.48
N GLY A 159 5.65 28.00 5.56
CA GLY A 159 6.30 28.33 4.29
C GLY A 159 6.44 27.13 3.33
N ILE A 160 5.50 26.17 3.39
CA ILE A 160 5.49 24.97 2.54
C ILE A 160 4.68 25.26 1.27
N LYS A 161 5.36 25.35 0.13
CA LYS A 161 4.70 25.53 -1.17
C LYS A 161 4.02 24.25 -1.70
N LYS A 162 4.48 23.09 -1.23
CA LYS A 162 4.02 21.77 -1.68
C LYS A 162 2.65 21.44 -1.09
N ARG A 163 1.72 20.91 -1.91
CA ARG A 163 0.35 20.67 -1.47
C ARG A 163 0.12 19.35 -0.73
N SER A 164 0.99 18.36 -0.93
CA SER A 164 0.77 16.95 -0.58
C SER A 164 1.46 16.48 0.70
N THR A 165 2.03 17.40 1.49
CA THR A 165 2.73 17.03 2.73
C THR A 165 1.74 16.53 3.79
N THR A 166 2.00 15.36 4.37
CA THR A 166 1.17 14.69 5.37
C THR A 166 2.06 14.09 6.47
N ALA A 167 1.74 14.36 7.74
CA ALA A 167 2.29 13.57 8.84
C ALA A 167 1.56 12.24 8.91
N LEU A 168 2.28 11.12 9.03
CA LEU A 168 1.63 9.83 9.21
C LEU A 168 0.94 9.75 10.57
N ASP A 169 -0.22 9.11 10.57
CA ASP A 169 -0.91 8.69 11.79
C ASP A 169 -0.45 7.26 12.11
N PRO A 170 0.09 6.98 13.31
CA PRO A 170 0.53 5.64 13.68
C PRO A 170 -0.64 4.64 13.74
N GLU A 171 -1.84 5.09 14.11
CA GLU A 171 -3.01 4.25 14.37
C GLU A 171 -3.89 4.05 13.13
N ALA A 172 -3.72 4.87 12.09
CA ALA A 172 -4.47 4.75 10.84
C ALA A 172 -3.61 4.19 9.67
N PRO A 173 -4.22 3.68 8.59
CA PRO A 173 -3.49 3.36 7.38
C PRO A 173 -2.94 4.64 6.72
N ALA A 174 -1.75 4.52 6.14
CA ALA A 174 -1.11 5.65 5.47
C ALA A 174 -1.97 6.18 4.31
N PRO A 175 -1.90 7.48 3.97
CA PRO A 175 -2.38 7.98 2.69
C PRO A 175 -1.68 7.29 1.52
N THR A 176 -2.19 7.49 0.31
CA THR A 176 -1.61 6.88 -0.90
C THR A 176 -0.13 7.23 -1.05
N VAL A 177 0.77 6.24 -0.94
CA VAL A 177 2.21 6.44 -1.18
C VAL A 177 2.44 6.91 -2.61
N SER A 178 3.10 8.05 -2.71
CA SER A 178 3.45 8.72 -3.95
C SER A 178 4.91 8.48 -4.32
N THR A 179 5.40 9.18 -5.35
CA THR A 179 6.77 9.05 -5.86
C THR A 179 7.76 9.99 -5.18
N LEU A 180 7.32 10.88 -4.30
CA LEU A 180 8.17 11.90 -3.66
C LEU A 180 8.31 11.62 -2.16
N PRO A 181 9.54 11.44 -1.63
CA PRO A 181 9.74 11.15 -0.20
C PRO A 181 9.17 12.25 0.72
N ASP A 182 9.29 13.52 0.31
CA ASP A 182 8.86 14.67 1.10
C ASP A 182 7.33 14.90 1.06
N ASP A 183 6.55 13.94 0.55
CA ASP A 183 5.09 13.93 0.76
C ASP A 183 4.73 13.47 2.17
N PHE A 184 5.62 12.74 2.84
CA PHE A 184 5.34 12.17 4.14
C PHE A 184 6.34 12.64 5.19
N VAL A 185 5.83 12.90 6.40
CA VAL A 185 6.62 13.00 7.62
C VAL A 185 6.37 11.75 8.45
N HIS A 186 7.45 11.12 8.94
CA HIS A 186 7.38 9.94 9.79
C HIS A 186 6.58 10.23 11.07
N TYR A 187 5.72 9.29 11.49
CA TYR A 187 4.77 9.54 12.60
C TYR A 187 5.44 9.86 13.94
N SER A 188 6.67 9.41 14.15
CA SER A 188 7.42 9.59 15.41
C SER A 188 8.71 10.39 15.30
N ARG A 189 9.16 10.75 14.10
CA ARG A 189 10.47 11.40 13.89
C ARG A 189 10.35 12.52 12.86
N PRO A 190 10.99 13.69 13.06
CA PRO A 190 10.88 14.83 12.16
C PRO A 190 11.73 14.64 10.89
N ARG A 191 11.40 13.62 10.10
CA ARG A 191 12.05 13.26 8.83
C ARG A 191 11.05 12.69 7.83
N SER A 192 11.39 12.81 6.54
CA SER A 192 10.83 11.95 5.49
C SER A 192 11.11 10.46 5.77
N MET A 193 10.31 9.60 5.14
CA MET A 193 10.45 8.15 5.24
C MET A 193 11.64 7.63 4.42
N THR A 194 12.10 6.42 4.74
CA THR A 194 13.02 5.63 3.89
C THR A 194 12.26 4.94 2.75
N VAL A 195 13.00 4.44 1.76
CA VAL A 195 12.41 3.65 0.67
C VAL A 195 11.79 2.37 1.20
N ARG A 196 12.44 1.68 2.16
CA ARG A 196 11.90 0.47 2.78
C ARG A 196 10.60 0.73 3.55
N GLU A 197 10.49 1.85 4.26
CA GLU A 197 9.24 2.23 4.92
C GLU A 197 8.12 2.46 3.89
N HIS A 198 8.39 3.15 2.77
CA HIS A 198 7.42 3.27 1.66
C HIS A 198 7.04 1.90 1.07
N ALA A 199 8.03 1.02 0.90
CA ALA A 199 7.83 -0.32 0.35
C ALA A 199 6.94 -1.17 1.27
N ARG A 200 7.17 -1.14 2.58
CA ARG A 200 6.29 -1.76 3.59
C ARG A 200 4.89 -1.17 3.54
N LEU A 201 4.72 0.14 3.38
CA LEU A 201 3.38 0.75 3.22
C LEU A 201 2.68 0.34 1.92
N GLN A 202 3.43 -0.05 0.90
CA GLN A 202 2.93 -0.63 -0.36
C GLN A 202 2.83 -2.16 -0.32
N SER A 203 3.07 -2.84 0.81
CA SER A 203 3.08 -4.31 0.93
C SER A 203 4.14 -5.06 0.13
N PHE A 204 5.27 -4.42 -0.15
CA PHE A 204 6.45 -5.15 -0.63
C PHE A 204 7.08 -5.96 0.49
N PRO A 205 7.41 -7.24 0.24
CA PRO A 205 8.15 -8.04 1.19
C PRO A 205 9.59 -7.56 1.33
N ASP A 206 10.20 -7.85 2.47
CA ASP A 206 11.51 -7.35 2.86
C ASP A 206 12.67 -7.91 2.04
N TRP A 207 12.46 -9.06 1.37
CA TRP A 207 13.44 -9.61 0.43
C TRP A 207 13.45 -8.88 -0.92
N PHE A 208 12.40 -8.12 -1.26
CA PHE A 208 12.34 -7.39 -2.52
C PHE A 208 13.24 -6.15 -2.45
N SER A 209 14.16 -5.99 -3.39
CA SER A 209 15.13 -4.88 -3.41
C SER A 209 14.87 -3.95 -4.59
N PHE A 210 15.11 -2.65 -4.39
CA PHE A 210 14.93 -1.64 -5.43
C PHE A 210 16.29 -1.17 -5.97
N HIS A 211 16.38 -0.97 -7.28
CA HIS A 211 17.64 -0.61 -7.95
C HIS A 211 17.59 0.78 -8.58
N GLY A 212 18.74 1.31 -8.99
CA GLY A 212 18.84 2.64 -9.57
C GLY A 212 19.04 3.75 -8.52
N PRO A 213 19.00 5.02 -8.95
CA PRO A 213 19.36 6.15 -8.10
C PRO A 213 18.37 6.28 -6.94
N TYR A 214 18.89 6.66 -5.77
CA TYR A 214 18.06 6.77 -4.58
C TYR A 214 17.06 7.93 -4.67
N THR A 215 17.50 9.07 -5.20
CA THR A 215 16.68 10.26 -5.48
C THR A 215 17.16 10.88 -6.79
N SER A 216 16.25 11.39 -7.63
CA SER A 216 16.61 12.27 -8.76
C SER A 216 16.23 13.71 -8.45
N GLY A 217 17.25 14.55 -8.25
CA GLY A 217 17.09 16.01 -8.19
C GLY A 217 17.18 16.64 -9.59
N GLY A 218 16.49 17.75 -9.80
CA GLY A 218 16.66 18.59 -11.00
C GLY A 218 16.23 17.98 -12.33
N SER A 219 16.95 18.34 -13.41
CA SER A 219 16.66 17.97 -14.81
C SER A 219 16.73 16.46 -15.11
N ARG A 220 17.42 15.68 -14.26
CA ARG A 220 17.61 14.23 -14.42
C ARG A 220 16.40 13.38 -14.01
N ARG A 221 15.30 14.01 -13.58
CA ARG A 221 14.04 13.32 -13.25
C ARG A 221 13.37 12.64 -14.45
N LYS A 222 13.68 13.09 -15.67
CA LYS A 222 13.13 12.51 -16.91
C LYS A 222 13.88 11.25 -17.35
N ASP A 223 15.15 11.12 -16.95
CA ASP A 223 16.07 10.11 -17.52
C ASP A 223 16.42 8.97 -16.55
N ALA A 224 15.88 9.02 -15.32
CA ALA A 224 16.10 8.02 -14.30
C ALA A 224 14.80 7.68 -13.58
N CYS A 225 14.65 6.42 -13.17
CA CYS A 225 13.55 5.95 -12.32
C CYS A 225 14.07 5.68 -10.89
N PRO A 226 13.99 6.67 -9.98
CA PRO A 226 14.42 6.48 -8.60
C PRO A 226 13.63 5.40 -7.87
N ARG A 227 14.22 4.90 -6.79
CA ARG A 227 13.59 3.86 -5.96
C ARG A 227 12.22 4.29 -5.41
N PHE A 228 12.08 5.54 -4.94
CA PHE A 228 10.78 6.09 -4.52
C PHE A 228 9.74 6.09 -5.66
N THR A 229 10.15 6.35 -6.90
CA THR A 229 9.24 6.31 -8.06
C THR A 229 8.78 4.88 -8.36
N GLN A 230 9.68 3.89 -8.25
CA GLN A 230 9.33 2.48 -8.42
C GLN A 230 8.27 2.05 -7.39
N VAL A 231 8.51 2.37 -6.11
CA VAL A 231 7.56 2.06 -5.03
C VAL A 231 6.24 2.82 -5.20
N GLY A 232 6.30 4.12 -5.50
CA GLY A 232 5.12 4.99 -5.61
C GLY A 232 4.20 4.63 -6.77
N ASN A 233 4.76 4.16 -7.90
CA ASN A 233 3.97 3.79 -9.09
C ASN A 233 3.44 2.36 -9.07
N ALA A 234 4.01 1.49 -8.23
CA ALA A 234 3.61 0.09 -8.16
C ALA A 234 2.14 -0.12 -7.76
N VAL A 235 1.63 -1.30 -8.14
CA VAL A 235 0.44 -1.90 -7.52
C VAL A 235 0.92 -2.62 -6.25
N PRO A 236 0.25 -2.45 -5.09
CA PRO A 236 0.62 -3.15 -3.88
C PRO A 236 0.66 -4.67 -4.08
N PRO A 237 1.74 -5.40 -3.71
CA PRO A 237 1.83 -6.84 -3.93
C PRO A 237 0.69 -7.65 -3.32
N LEU A 238 0.18 -7.33 -2.12
CA LEU A 238 -0.97 -8.07 -1.55
C LEU A 238 -2.24 -7.91 -2.39
N LEU A 239 -2.51 -6.71 -2.92
CA LEU A 239 -3.66 -6.49 -3.81
C LEU A 239 -3.46 -7.24 -5.14
N ALA A 240 -2.25 -7.20 -5.69
CA ALA A 240 -1.90 -7.91 -6.92
C ALA A 240 -1.99 -9.44 -6.73
N GLU A 241 -1.56 -9.96 -5.59
CA GLU A 241 -1.68 -11.37 -5.23
C GLU A 241 -3.14 -11.81 -5.15
N ALA A 242 -4.00 -11.04 -4.49
CA ALA A 242 -5.43 -11.35 -4.42
C ALA A 242 -6.10 -11.37 -5.81
N LEU A 243 -5.71 -10.45 -6.71
CA LEU A 243 -6.15 -10.46 -8.10
C LEU A 243 -5.62 -11.71 -8.84
N GLY A 244 -4.35 -12.07 -8.61
CA GLY A 244 -3.72 -13.24 -9.18
C GLY A 244 -4.37 -14.55 -8.75
N GLU A 245 -4.65 -14.73 -7.45
CA GLU A 245 -5.35 -15.91 -6.93
C GLU A 245 -6.74 -16.05 -7.54
N MET A 246 -7.47 -14.95 -7.67
CA MET A 246 -8.77 -14.93 -8.33
C MET A 246 -8.64 -15.38 -9.79
N LEU A 247 -7.71 -14.81 -10.57
CA LEU A 247 -7.49 -15.20 -11.96
C LEU A 247 -7.08 -16.68 -12.09
N CYS A 248 -6.16 -17.15 -11.26
CA CYS A 248 -5.77 -18.57 -11.22
C CYS A 248 -6.94 -19.49 -10.88
N GLY A 249 -7.82 -19.07 -9.97
CA GLY A 249 -9.04 -19.79 -9.64
C GLY A 249 -9.98 -19.92 -10.84
N LEU A 250 -10.19 -18.85 -11.60
CA LEU A 250 -11.01 -18.86 -12.81
C LEU A 250 -10.43 -19.76 -13.91
N LEU A 251 -9.11 -19.71 -14.12
CA LEU A 251 -8.44 -20.56 -15.11
C LEU A 251 -8.49 -22.05 -14.76
N ARG A 252 -8.57 -22.41 -13.47
CA ARG A 252 -8.72 -23.81 -13.04
C ARG A 252 -10.13 -24.36 -13.31
N ILE A 253 -11.16 -23.54 -13.11
CA ILE A 253 -12.56 -23.93 -13.41
C ILE A 253 -12.70 -24.33 -14.88
N GLN A 254 -12.05 -23.59 -15.78
CA GLN A 254 -12.10 -23.89 -17.21
C GLN A 254 -11.40 -25.19 -17.62
N LYS A 255 -10.38 -25.62 -16.88
CA LYS A 255 -9.64 -26.84 -17.25
C LYS A 255 -10.39 -28.11 -16.86
N ASN A 256 -11.25 -28.04 -15.85
CA ASN A 256 -11.88 -29.22 -15.27
C ASN A 256 -13.38 -29.31 -15.59
N ASP A 257 -14.00 -28.32 -16.24
CA ASP A 257 -15.47 -28.15 -16.41
C ASP A 257 -16.31 -28.26 -15.11
N GLU A 258 -15.67 -28.54 -13.98
CA GLU A 258 -16.25 -28.50 -12.66
C GLU A 258 -16.15 -27.07 -12.10
N LEU A 259 -17.30 -26.55 -11.67
CA LEU A 259 -17.39 -25.46 -10.71
C LEU A 259 -16.68 -25.92 -9.43
N ALA A 260 -15.36 -25.73 -9.41
CA ALA A 260 -14.53 -26.21 -8.33
C ALA A 260 -15.03 -25.60 -7.01
N GLN A 261 -15.66 -26.47 -6.20
CA GLN A 261 -16.09 -26.25 -4.83
C GLN A 261 -14.86 -25.88 -3.99
N PHE A 262 -14.48 -24.60 -4.01
CA PHE A 262 -13.44 -24.06 -3.13
C PHE A 262 -13.96 -22.85 -2.38
N ALA A 263 -15.07 -23.10 -1.69
CA ALA A 263 -15.34 -22.71 -0.33
C ALA A 263 -16.51 -23.60 0.08
N GLU A 264 -16.32 -24.51 1.03
CA GLU A 264 -17.48 -25.06 1.74
C GLU A 264 -18.29 -23.87 2.27
N GLY A 265 -19.47 -23.64 1.68
CA GLY A 265 -20.54 -22.88 2.33
C GLY A 265 -21.07 -21.60 1.67
N ILE A 266 -20.68 -21.18 0.46
CA ILE A 266 -21.38 -20.03 -0.18
C ILE A 266 -21.71 -20.33 -1.64
N ASP A 267 -22.99 -20.61 -1.87
CA ASP A 267 -23.63 -20.64 -3.17
C ASP A 267 -23.61 -19.23 -3.78
N VAL A 268 -22.87 -19.09 -4.88
CA VAL A 268 -22.72 -17.85 -5.66
C VAL A 268 -23.79 -17.72 -6.76
N SER A 269 -24.78 -18.61 -6.82
CA SER A 269 -25.82 -18.58 -7.86
C SER A 269 -26.99 -17.61 -7.60
N SER A 270 -27.03 -16.94 -6.45
CA SER A 270 -28.13 -16.02 -6.15
C SER A 270 -27.90 -14.63 -6.77
N LYS A 271 -28.78 -14.25 -7.71
CA LYS A 271 -28.95 -12.87 -8.22
C LYS A 271 -29.50 -11.89 -7.17
N HIS A 272 -29.58 -12.31 -5.91
CA HIS A 272 -30.04 -11.49 -4.80
C HIS A 272 -28.91 -11.45 -3.77
N ALA A 273 -28.42 -10.24 -3.49
CA ALA A 273 -27.46 -10.03 -2.43
C ALA A 273 -27.97 -10.68 -1.13
N PRO A 274 -27.26 -11.67 -0.55
CA PRO A 274 -27.55 -12.06 0.82
C PRO A 274 -27.34 -10.82 1.69
N ASN A 275 -28.38 -10.47 2.45
CA ASN A 275 -28.41 -9.36 3.38
C ASN A 275 -27.45 -9.65 4.55
N PHE A 276 -26.15 -9.61 4.28
CA PHE A 276 -25.12 -9.47 5.29
C PHE A 276 -25.16 -8.01 5.69
N GLY A 277 -25.90 -7.72 6.77
CA GLY A 277 -26.11 -6.40 7.34
C GLY A 277 -25.10 -5.39 6.84
N GLU A 278 -25.53 -4.62 5.84
CA GLU A 278 -24.86 -3.42 5.42
C GLU A 278 -24.61 -2.62 6.70
N ILE A 279 -23.34 -2.39 7.03
CA ILE A 279 -23.02 -1.12 7.66
C ILE A 279 -23.28 -0.12 6.54
N SER A 280 -24.54 0.31 6.45
CA SER A 280 -25.00 1.28 5.46
C SER A 280 -24.25 2.58 5.73
N ASP A 281 -23.65 3.13 4.68
CA ASP A 281 -22.96 4.43 4.63
C ASP A 281 -23.89 5.64 4.89
N THR A 282 -25.02 5.47 5.60
CA THR A 282 -26.03 6.52 5.87
C THR A 282 -25.97 7.14 7.27
N ASN A 283 -25.09 6.70 8.17
CA ASN A 283 -24.94 7.31 9.51
C ASN A 283 -23.72 8.23 9.69
N PHE A 284 -23.06 8.66 8.61
CA PHE A 284 -21.93 9.60 8.71
C PHE A 284 -22.12 10.93 7.95
N VAL A 285 -23.33 11.20 7.44
CA VAL A 285 -23.67 12.46 6.76
C VAL A 285 -24.73 13.27 7.53
N ALA A 286 -24.97 12.96 8.81
CA ALA A 286 -25.87 13.73 9.68
C ALA A 286 -25.24 14.21 10.99
N SER A 287 -23.91 14.16 11.12
CA SER A 287 -23.21 14.75 12.27
C SER A 287 -21.80 15.28 11.94
N LEU A 288 -21.66 15.91 10.77
CA LEU A 288 -20.59 16.85 10.44
C LEU A 288 -21.19 18.00 9.63
#